data_AF-A0A1G9JMP9-F1
#
_entry.id   AF-A0A1G9JMP9-F1
#
_cell.length_a   1.000
_cell.length_b   1.000
_cell.length_c   1.000
_cell.angle_alpha   90.00
_cell.angle_beta   90.00
_cell.angle_gamma   90.00
#
_symmetry.space_group_name_H-M   'P 1'
#
loop_
_entity.id
_entity.type
_entity.pdbx_description
1 polymer ?
#
loop_
_entity_poly.entity_id
_entity_poly.type
_entity_poly.pdbx_seq_one_letter_code
_entity_poly.pdbx_strand_id
1 'polypeptide(L)'
;MNTPTPAPARTFVVDAETRALFEDVVAKDRPQLGDALAVVRADAVPAGALVLGCYPDGVSVEDATPAGAITHSDPYTAAPVPYDPACDCVGCTEARGWSGPVITLATETMWEACDPVPAAAPVLVRLAA
;
A
#
# COMPACT_ATOMS: atom_id res chain seq x y z
N MET A 1 -1.21 27.49 9.59
CA MET A 1 -0.51 26.32 9.03
C MET A 1 -1.43 25.75 7.96
N ASN A 2 -1.04 25.83 6.69
CA ASN A 2 -1.83 25.23 5.61
C ASN A 2 -1.61 23.72 5.69
N THR A 3 -2.63 22.97 6.08
CA THR A 3 -2.62 21.52 5.92
C THR A 3 -2.53 21.25 4.42
N PRO A 4 -1.47 20.59 3.91
CA PRO A 4 -1.44 20.21 2.51
C PRO A 4 -2.66 19.34 2.24
N THR A 5 -3.49 19.76 1.27
CA THR A 5 -4.59 18.94 0.76
C THR A 5 -4.00 17.60 0.35
N PRO A 6 -4.50 16.46 0.88
CA PRO A 6 -4.01 15.16 0.43
C PRO A 6 -4.21 15.07 -1.09
N ALA A 7 -3.14 14.71 -1.80
CA ALA A 7 -3.22 14.46 -3.23
C ALA A 7 -4.33 13.43 -3.49
N PRO A 8 -5.22 13.66 -4.47
CA PRO A 8 -6.32 12.76 -4.73
C PRO A 8 -5.79 11.40 -5.18
N ALA A 9 -6.41 10.33 -4.66
CA ALA A 9 -6.13 8.96 -5.08
C ALA A 9 -6.23 8.81 -6.60
N ARG A 10 -5.27 8.12 -7.23
CA ARG A 10 -5.40 7.71 -8.64
C ARG A 10 -6.16 6.40 -8.69
N THR A 11 -7.36 6.41 -9.25
CA THR A 11 -8.21 5.22 -9.32
C THR A 11 -8.13 4.60 -10.71
N PHE A 12 -8.18 3.28 -10.76
CA PHE A 12 -8.12 2.47 -11.98
C PHE A 12 -9.20 1.40 -11.91
N VAL A 13 -9.70 0.99 -13.07
CA VAL A 13 -10.58 -0.17 -13.19
C VAL A 13 -9.76 -1.31 -13.79
N VAL A 14 -9.83 -2.49 -13.21
CA VAL A 14 -9.11 -3.64 -13.72
C VAL A 14 -9.70 -4.06 -15.07
N ASP A 15 -8.89 -3.95 -16.12
CA ASP A 15 -9.15 -4.45 -17.45
C ASP A 15 -8.24 -5.66 -17.77
N ALA A 16 -8.28 -6.14 -19.02
CA ALA A 16 -7.51 -7.31 -19.43
C ALA A 16 -5.98 -7.07 -19.34
N GLU A 17 -5.52 -5.86 -19.65
CA GLU A 17 -4.09 -5.50 -19.60
C GLU A 17 -3.61 -5.41 -18.15
N THR A 18 -4.35 -4.69 -17.33
CA THR A 18 -4.04 -4.48 -15.91
C THR A 18 -4.14 -5.79 -15.12
N ARG A 19 -5.12 -6.64 -15.45
CA ARG A 19 -5.28 -7.96 -14.81
C ARG A 19 -4.06 -8.86 -15.01
N ALA A 20 -3.41 -8.79 -16.17
CA ALA A 20 -2.23 -9.62 -16.46
C ALA A 20 -1.05 -9.29 -15.53
N LEU A 21 -0.98 -8.07 -15.00
CA LEU A 21 0.08 -7.63 -14.07
C LEU A 21 0.05 -8.35 -12.72
N PHE A 22 -1.08 -8.98 -12.37
CA PHE A 22 -1.26 -9.64 -11.07
C PHE A 22 -1.13 -11.17 -11.16
N GLU A 23 -0.40 -11.68 -12.15
CA GLU A 23 -0.26 -13.13 -12.35
C GLU A 23 0.46 -13.87 -11.21
N ASP A 24 1.33 -13.17 -10.49
CA ASP A 24 2.05 -13.71 -9.33
C ASP A 24 1.30 -13.54 -8.01
N VAL A 25 0.19 -12.78 -8.01
CA VAL A 25 -0.67 -12.64 -6.83
C VAL A 25 -1.49 -13.91 -6.63
N VAL A 26 -1.57 -14.37 -5.38
CA VAL A 26 -2.36 -15.53 -4.99
C VAL A 26 -3.78 -15.43 -5.53
N ALA A 27 -4.24 -16.52 -6.15
CA ALA A 27 -5.43 -16.52 -7.02
C ALA A 27 -6.70 -15.99 -6.35
N LYS A 28 -6.88 -16.22 -5.04
CA LYS A 28 -8.04 -15.74 -4.27
C LYS A 28 -8.06 -14.21 -4.09
N ASP A 29 -6.87 -13.60 -4.04
CA ASP A 29 -6.67 -12.18 -3.76
C ASP A 29 -6.41 -11.37 -5.02
N ARG A 30 -6.17 -12.05 -6.15
CA ARG A 30 -5.98 -11.42 -7.45
C ARG A 30 -7.18 -10.53 -7.81
N PRO A 31 -6.93 -9.28 -8.24
CA PRO A 31 -7.99 -8.41 -8.74
C PRO A 31 -8.73 -9.04 -9.93
N GLN A 32 -10.06 -8.91 -9.93
CA GLN A 32 -10.93 -9.37 -11.01
C GLN A 32 -11.24 -8.23 -11.98
N LEU A 33 -11.68 -8.57 -13.19
CA LEU A 33 -12.10 -7.57 -14.17
C LEU A 33 -13.25 -6.73 -13.57
N GLY A 34 -13.12 -5.41 -13.65
CA GLY A 34 -14.07 -4.47 -13.07
C GLY A 34 -13.80 -4.07 -11.61
N ASP A 35 -12.86 -4.72 -10.92
CA ASP A 35 -12.45 -4.28 -9.58
C ASP A 35 -11.89 -2.85 -9.63
N ALA A 36 -12.13 -2.08 -8.57
CA ALA A 36 -11.54 -0.75 -8.42
C ALA A 36 -10.18 -0.86 -7.69
N LEU A 37 -9.12 -0.45 -8.38
CA LEU A 37 -7.80 -0.26 -7.79
C LEU A 37 -7.58 1.22 -7.51
N ALA A 38 -6.78 1.52 -6.51
CA ALA A 38 -6.33 2.87 -6.24
C ALA A 38 -4.85 2.89 -5.90
N VAL A 39 -4.15 3.91 -6.38
CA VAL A 39 -2.86 4.32 -5.84
C VAL A 39 -3.12 5.49 -4.91
N VAL A 40 -2.75 5.32 -3.65
CA VAL A 40 -2.94 6.29 -2.57
C VAL A 40 -1.63 6.51 -1.83
N ARG A 41 -1.54 7.60 -1.08
CA ARG A 41 -0.51 7.73 -0.05
C ARG A 41 -0.75 6.69 1.05
N ALA A 42 0.32 6.19 1.66
CA ALA A 42 0.23 5.23 2.76
C ALA A 42 -0.67 5.72 3.91
N ASP A 43 -0.61 7.01 4.29
CA ASP A 43 -1.46 7.59 5.33
C ASP A 43 -2.93 7.81 4.93
N ALA A 44 -3.25 7.58 3.67
CA ALA A 44 -4.61 7.66 3.12
C ALA A 44 -5.19 6.28 2.76
N VAL A 45 -4.45 5.18 3.05
CA VAL A 45 -4.97 3.82 2.85
C VAL A 45 -6.18 3.61 3.75
N PRO A 46 -7.36 3.23 3.21
CA PRO A 46 -8.52 2.96 4.03
C PRO A 46 -8.38 1.60 4.73
N ALA A 47 -8.81 1.53 5.98
CA ALA A 47 -8.95 0.26 6.68
C ALA A 47 -9.90 -0.68 5.91
N GLY A 48 -9.52 -1.96 5.81
CA GLY A 48 -10.25 -2.96 5.04
C GLY A 48 -9.89 -3.03 3.55
N ALA A 49 -9.15 -2.06 3.00
CA ALA A 49 -8.59 -2.19 1.66
C ALA A 49 -7.57 -3.34 1.61
N LEU A 50 -7.41 -3.96 0.44
CA LEU A 50 -6.38 -4.97 0.26
C LEU A 50 -5.12 -4.30 -0.31
N VAL A 51 -4.01 -4.35 0.41
CA VAL A 51 -2.72 -3.82 -0.06
C VAL A 51 -2.11 -4.82 -1.04
N LEU A 52 -2.00 -4.40 -2.30
CA LEU A 52 -1.53 -5.25 -3.39
C LEU A 52 -0.04 -5.08 -3.67
N GLY A 53 0.55 -3.95 -3.26
CA GLY A 53 1.96 -3.68 -3.52
C GLY A 53 2.38 -2.28 -3.15
N CYS A 54 3.68 -2.06 -3.26
CA CYS A 54 4.35 -0.79 -3.00
C CYS A 54 5.12 -0.32 -4.24
N TYR A 55 5.90 0.74 -4.10
CA TYR A 55 6.69 1.32 -5.18
C TYR A 55 8.13 1.58 -4.72
N PRO A 56 9.10 1.63 -5.66
CA PRO A 56 10.46 2.07 -5.35
C PRO A 56 10.52 3.47 -4.75
N ASP A 57 11.60 3.74 -4.01
CA ASP A 57 11.88 5.05 -3.45
C ASP A 57 11.90 6.15 -4.53
N GLY A 58 11.34 7.32 -4.19
CA GLY A 58 11.30 8.48 -5.06
C GLY A 58 10.11 8.51 -6.04
N VAL A 59 9.31 7.44 -6.10
CA VAL A 59 8.05 7.46 -6.87
C VAL A 59 6.97 8.21 -6.09
N SER A 60 6.34 9.19 -6.75
CA SER A 60 5.21 9.94 -6.20
C SER A 60 3.88 9.22 -6.48
N VAL A 61 2.81 9.60 -5.77
CA VAL A 61 1.45 9.09 -6.05
C VAL A 61 1.00 9.52 -7.46
N GLU A 62 1.43 10.69 -7.90
CA GLU A 62 1.11 11.26 -9.19
C GLU A 62 1.75 10.46 -10.33
N ASP A 63 2.99 9.98 -10.14
CA ASP A 63 3.74 9.23 -11.16
C ASP A 63 3.46 7.72 -11.12
N ALA A 64 3.02 7.21 -9.97
CA ALA A 64 2.74 5.79 -9.78
C ALA A 64 1.60 5.27 -10.69
N THR A 65 1.81 4.06 -11.22
CA THR A 65 0.85 3.33 -12.06
C THR A 65 0.74 1.88 -11.60
N PRO A 66 -0.32 1.13 -11.92
CA PRO A 66 -0.41 -0.28 -11.55
C PRO A 66 0.78 -1.11 -12.04
N ALA A 67 1.28 -0.83 -13.26
CA ALA A 67 2.43 -1.54 -13.84
C ALA A 67 3.77 -1.23 -13.17
N GLY A 68 3.88 -0.10 -12.47
CA GLY A 68 5.08 0.29 -11.73
C GLY A 68 5.14 -0.27 -10.30
N ALA A 69 4.08 -0.95 -9.86
CA ALA A 69 4.03 -1.50 -8.51
C ALA A 69 4.90 -2.75 -8.38
N ILE A 70 5.59 -2.86 -7.25
CA ILE A 70 6.16 -4.11 -6.77
C ILE A 70 5.04 -4.83 -6.05
N THR A 71 4.45 -5.82 -6.71
CA THR A 71 3.29 -6.56 -6.19
C THR A 71 3.69 -7.50 -5.05
N HIS A 72 2.84 -7.59 -4.04
CA HIS A 72 2.93 -8.62 -3.02
C HIS A 72 2.30 -9.91 -3.55
N SER A 73 3.06 -11.01 -3.49
CA SER A 73 2.56 -12.33 -3.86
C SER A 73 1.35 -12.73 -2.99
N ASP A 74 1.41 -12.40 -1.70
CA ASP A 74 0.31 -12.49 -0.74
C ASP A 74 -0.08 -11.07 -0.30
N PRO A 75 -1.14 -10.49 -0.87
CA PRO A 75 -1.73 -9.25 -0.37
C PRO A 75 -2.30 -9.41 1.03
N TYR A 76 -2.41 -8.31 1.77
CA TYR A 76 -2.99 -8.29 3.12
C TYR A 76 -4.01 -7.18 3.27
N THR A 77 -4.95 -7.39 4.19
CA THR A 77 -5.95 -6.38 4.53
C THR A 77 -5.29 -5.28 5.36
N ALA A 78 -5.45 -4.04 4.91
CA ALA A 78 -4.98 -2.87 5.63
C ALA A 78 -5.78 -2.69 6.92
N ALA A 79 -5.05 -2.48 8.02
CA ALA A 79 -5.58 -1.99 9.28
C ALA A 79 -4.66 -0.87 9.79
N PRO A 80 -4.67 0.31 9.13
CA PRO A 80 -3.67 1.33 9.38
C PRO A 80 -3.75 1.90 10.80
N VAL A 81 -2.60 2.00 11.46
CA VAL A 81 -2.44 2.56 12.81
C VAL A 81 -1.22 3.49 12.84
N PRO A 82 -1.16 4.43 13.80
CA PRO A 82 0.06 5.20 14.03
C PRO A 82 1.27 4.28 14.25
N TYR A 83 2.41 4.65 13.67
CA TYR A 83 3.66 3.92 13.88
C TYR A 83 4.07 3.96 15.36
N ASP A 84 4.37 2.78 15.92
CA ASP A 84 4.94 2.63 17.26
C ASP A 84 6.46 2.38 17.19
N PRO A 85 7.31 3.37 17.54
CA PRO A 85 8.76 3.19 17.53
C PRO A 85 9.28 2.26 18.63
N ALA A 86 8.47 1.98 19.66
CA ALA A 86 8.82 1.05 20.73
C ALA A 86 8.58 -0.43 20.35
N CYS A 87 7.86 -0.69 19.26
CA CYS A 87 7.71 -2.04 18.71
C CYS A 87 9.06 -2.55 18.19
N ASP A 88 9.48 -3.73 18.65
CA ASP A 88 10.77 -4.36 18.32
C ASP A 88 10.67 -5.42 17.21
N CYS A 89 9.53 -5.50 16.49
CA CYS A 89 9.45 -6.38 15.32
C CYS A 89 10.41 -5.91 14.21
N VAL A 90 10.75 -6.80 13.28
CA VAL A 90 11.73 -6.51 12.21
C VAL A 90 11.35 -5.27 11.41
N GLY A 91 10.10 -5.16 10.94
CA GLY A 91 9.64 -4.01 10.17
C GLY A 91 9.77 -2.69 10.94
N CYS A 92 9.30 -2.64 12.19
CA CYS A 92 9.42 -1.43 13.02
C CYS A 92 10.89 -1.08 13.30
N THR A 93 11.75 -2.07 13.52
CA THR A 93 13.18 -1.85 13.75
C THR A 93 13.86 -1.22 12.54
N GLU A 94 13.54 -1.69 11.33
CA GLU A 94 14.05 -1.11 10.08
C GLU A 94 13.55 0.33 9.88
N ALA A 95 12.28 0.60 10.19
CA ALA A 95 11.67 1.92 10.03
C ALA A 95 12.20 2.99 10.99
N ARG A 96 12.89 2.62 12.09
CA ARG A 96 13.48 3.58 13.04
C ARG A 96 14.45 4.56 12.39
N GLY A 97 15.11 4.15 11.30
CA GLY A 97 16.07 4.98 10.58
C GLY A 97 15.46 5.87 9.51
N TRP A 98 14.16 5.75 9.23
CA TRP A 98 13.52 6.45 8.13
C TRP A 98 13.28 7.92 8.45
N SER A 99 13.39 8.75 7.42
CA SER A 99 13.13 10.18 7.54
C SER A 99 11.65 10.49 7.32
N GLY A 100 11.10 11.36 8.16
CA GLY A 100 9.73 11.83 8.04
C GLY A 100 8.68 10.93 8.72
N PRO A 101 7.38 11.25 8.54
CA PRO A 101 6.30 10.52 9.18
C PRO A 101 6.16 9.10 8.62
N VAL A 102 5.87 8.13 9.50
CA VAL A 102 5.66 6.72 9.18
C VAL A 102 4.28 6.31 9.68
N ILE A 103 3.59 5.48 8.90
CA ILE A 103 2.35 4.81 9.30
C ILE A 103 2.55 3.30 9.23
N THR A 104 1.91 2.55 10.11
CA THR A 104 1.89 1.09 10.02
C THR A 104 0.61 0.66 9.30
N LEU A 105 0.71 0.10 8.10
CA LEU A 105 -0.46 -0.30 7.30
C LEU A 105 -1.14 -1.55 7.85
N ALA A 106 -0.38 -2.44 8.48
CA ALA A 106 -0.88 -3.61 9.19
C ALA A 106 0.12 -4.06 10.27
N THR A 107 -0.40 -4.53 11.40
CA THR A 107 0.39 -5.18 12.46
C THR A 107 0.33 -6.70 12.39
N GLU A 108 -0.67 -7.24 11.68
CA GLU A 108 -0.88 -8.66 11.43
C GLU A 108 -0.64 -8.91 9.94
N THR A 109 0.59 -9.30 9.60
CA THR A 109 0.98 -9.66 8.23
C THR A 109 1.42 -11.11 8.16
N MET A 110 1.53 -11.65 6.95
CA MET A 110 2.09 -12.99 6.70
C MET A 110 3.59 -13.10 7.05
N TRP A 111 4.27 -11.98 7.27
CA TRP A 111 5.69 -11.93 7.59
C TRP A 111 5.98 -11.93 9.10
N GLU A 112 4.96 -12.11 9.94
CA GLU A 112 5.06 -12.04 11.41
C GLU A 112 5.71 -10.73 11.90
N ALA A 113 5.53 -9.65 11.13
CA ALA A 113 6.05 -8.32 11.39
C ALA A 113 5.03 -7.24 11.04
N CYS A 114 5.17 -6.07 11.65
CA CYS A 114 4.43 -4.89 11.21
C CYS A 114 4.92 -4.44 9.83
N ASP A 115 4.05 -3.76 9.11
CA ASP A 115 4.36 -3.11 7.83
C ASP A 115 4.36 -1.58 7.98
N PRO A 116 5.43 -0.99 8.56
CA PRO A 116 5.62 0.45 8.54
C PRO A 116 5.99 0.91 7.13
N VAL A 117 5.42 2.05 6.71
CA VAL A 117 5.66 2.66 5.41
C VAL A 117 5.77 4.18 5.60
N PRO A 118 6.64 4.90 4.86
CA PRO A 118 6.63 6.36 4.88
C PRO A 118 5.24 6.89 4.51
N ALA A 119 4.70 7.81 5.30
CA ALA A 119 3.31 8.27 5.19
C ALA A 119 2.95 8.84 3.80
N ALA A 120 3.93 9.38 3.08
CA ALA A 120 3.74 9.95 1.75
C ALA A 120 3.99 8.94 0.60
N ALA A 121 4.50 7.74 0.89
CA ALA A 121 4.82 6.76 -0.14
C ALA A 121 3.53 6.27 -0.83
N PRO A 122 3.56 6.07 -2.16
CA PRO A 122 2.44 5.47 -2.86
C PRO A 122 2.27 4.00 -2.50
N VAL A 123 1.02 3.57 -2.41
CA VAL A 123 0.60 2.20 -2.13
C VAL A 123 -0.49 1.83 -3.11
N LEU A 124 -0.35 0.67 -3.77
CA LEU A 124 -1.38 0.12 -4.64
C LEU A 124 -2.34 -0.72 -3.80
N VAL A 125 -3.62 -0.37 -3.83
CA VAL A 125 -4.67 -1.06 -3.10
C VAL A 125 -5.81 -1.48 -4.01
N ARG A 126 -6.49 -2.58 -3.67
CA ARG A 126 -7.86 -2.82 -4.09
C ARG A 126 -8.80 -2.29 -3.01
N LEU A 127 -9.70 -1.40 -3.40
CA LEU A 127 -10.67 -0.84 -2.46
C LEU A 127 -11.69 -1.92 -2.08
N ALA A 128 -12.11 -1.91 -0.82
CA ALA A 128 -13.24 -2.74 -0.39
C ALA A 128 -14.49 -2.33 -1.19
N ALA A 129 -15.25 -3.31 -1.66
CA ALA A 129 -16.51 -3.11 -2.37
C ALA A 129 -17.63 -2.63 -1.44
#